data_AF-A0A1I2LN07-F1
#
_entry.id   AF-A0A1I2LN07-F1
#
_cell.length_a   1.000
_cell.length_b   1.000
_cell.length_c   1.000
_cell.angle_alpha   90.00
_cell.angle_beta   90.00
_cell.angle_gamma   90.00
#
_symmetry.space_group_name_H-M   'P 1'
#
loop_
_entity.id
_entity.type
_entity.pdbx_description
1 polymer ?
#
loop_
_entity_poly.entity_id
_entity_poly.type
_entity_poly.pdbx_seq_one_letter_code
_entity_poly.pdbx_strand_id
1 'polypeptide(L)'
;MRTAKFTVARSRRALVSAATTAGLVLGTFTGLLLTGAPAQAAPAGSTITGPGGTCVDVSGDDIGVNGAAVQLWACQPQAFDQHWTRGANGSLTVLGRCLDINGNGTAAGTKVELWDCNGVGGQNWQQRANGSLFNPQSGRCLDSPSGATANGTRLQIWDCNGSAAQQFRIGAATGESNGGVLIMPLGDSITDGFNVPGGYRSDLWQYLAADGHTDDFVGSQSNGPARLGDHDHEGHPGWRIDEIDAHAAAWVRATSPRTILLHIGTNDMTQNYDPAGAPARLSTLLTHITDAAPGADVLVSDLIPLADPTLESRAEQYNAAVPGVVSALAAQGRHVHFVSMHTALTTADLADGVHPTAGGYSKMAARWYAALISSPVTRWEAENPAYATVHDADLPSSPTASGGVKAGHIDNADSYLQYTITAPYTGAYRMYVRGGNGMGTTCTHLLTVNGGSAVTVSYPAYGWDEWSMTGVDVQLQQGANTVRFAKGACYAEIDAIDFATLGAPTPWI
;
A
#
# COMPACT_ATOMS: atom_id res chain seq x y z
N MET A 1 -38.81 9.79 89.10
CA MET A 1 -39.57 8.60 88.67
C MET A 1 -40.87 9.03 88.02
N ARG A 2 -40.97 8.98 86.68
CA ARG A 2 -42.17 8.66 85.88
C ARG A 2 -41.85 8.80 84.40
N THR A 3 -42.29 7.79 83.68
CA THR A 3 -42.24 7.48 82.25
C THR A 3 -43.10 8.39 81.38
N ALA A 4 -42.72 8.62 80.11
CA ALA A 4 -43.60 8.48 78.94
C ALA A 4 -42.82 8.59 77.61
N LYS A 5 -43.10 7.65 76.71
CA LYS A 5 -42.68 7.57 75.28
C LYS A 5 -43.58 8.47 74.43
N PHE A 6 -43.15 8.86 73.22
CA PHE A 6 -43.74 8.41 71.94
C PHE A 6 -43.09 9.07 70.71
N THR A 7 -42.70 8.17 69.80
CA THR A 7 -42.35 8.18 68.36
C THR A 7 -42.67 9.42 67.49
N VAL A 8 -41.72 9.79 66.61
CA VAL A 8 -41.96 10.62 65.42
C VAL A 8 -41.53 9.86 64.16
N ALA A 9 -42.46 9.75 63.20
CA ALA A 9 -42.27 9.12 61.90
C ALA A 9 -41.92 10.16 60.81
N ARG A 10 -41.07 9.76 59.85
CA ARG A 10 -40.63 10.54 58.68
C ARG A 10 -41.65 10.47 57.53
N SER A 11 -41.85 11.59 56.82
CA SER A 11 -42.43 11.60 55.46
C SER A 11 -42.07 12.87 54.65
N ARG A 12 -41.38 12.62 53.51
CA ARG A 12 -41.42 13.22 52.15
C ARG A 12 -41.59 14.75 51.94
N ARG A 13 -40.70 15.34 51.13
CA ARG A 13 -41.01 15.91 49.79
C ARG A 13 -39.75 16.51 49.11
N ALA A 14 -39.72 16.40 47.78
CA ALA A 14 -38.69 16.89 46.85
C ALA A 14 -38.75 18.41 46.65
N LEU A 15 -37.63 19.02 46.24
CA LEU A 15 -37.54 20.42 45.80
C LEU A 15 -36.62 20.55 44.58
N VAL A 16 -37.18 21.17 43.54
CA VAL A 16 -36.53 21.75 42.36
C VAL A 16 -36.18 23.20 42.70
N SER A 17 -35.03 23.71 42.27
CA SER A 17 -34.76 25.16 42.24
C SER A 17 -33.89 25.56 41.05
N ALA A 18 -34.29 26.68 40.44
CA ALA A 18 -33.66 27.34 39.31
C ALA A 18 -32.91 28.62 39.73
N ALA A 19 -31.83 28.91 39.00
CA ALA A 19 -31.24 30.18 38.56
C ALA A 19 -31.08 31.40 39.50
N THR A 20 -29.85 31.94 39.56
CA THR A 20 -29.56 33.39 39.52
C THR A 20 -28.15 33.69 38.96
N THR A 21 -28.02 34.90 38.41
CA THR A 21 -27.00 35.52 37.52
C THR A 21 -25.75 36.13 38.18
N ALA A 22 -24.62 36.20 37.43
CA ALA A 22 -23.59 37.28 37.37
C ALA A 22 -22.54 36.86 36.28
N GLY A 23 -21.91 37.67 35.44
CA GLY A 23 -21.42 39.05 35.54
C GLY A 23 -19.92 39.03 35.13
N LEU A 24 -19.61 39.62 33.97
CA LEU A 24 -18.38 39.51 33.15
C LEU A 24 -17.10 40.08 33.80
N VAL A 25 -15.96 39.40 33.65
CA VAL A 25 -14.60 39.98 33.79
C VAL A 25 -13.81 39.67 32.51
N LEU A 26 -13.42 40.70 31.75
CA LEU A 26 -12.47 40.59 30.65
C LEU A 26 -11.04 40.47 31.21
N GLY A 27 -10.48 39.26 31.12
CA GLY A 27 -9.05 38.99 31.29
C GLY A 27 -8.43 38.57 29.96
N THR A 28 -7.25 39.08 29.66
CA THR A 28 -6.45 38.83 28.46
C THR A 28 -6.25 37.32 28.20
N PHE A 29 -6.66 36.84 27.02
CA PHE A 29 -6.36 35.48 26.54
C PHE A 29 -4.88 35.39 26.13
N THR A 30 -4.03 34.91 27.04
CA THR A 30 -2.80 34.22 26.67
C THR A 30 -3.16 32.79 26.28
N GLY A 31 -2.76 32.37 25.08
CA GLY A 31 -3.08 31.07 24.50
C GLY A 31 -2.63 29.91 25.40
N LEU A 32 -3.61 29.21 25.98
CA LEU A 32 -3.40 27.89 26.56
C LEU A 32 -3.49 26.88 25.41
N LEU A 33 -2.35 26.29 25.07
CA LEU A 33 -2.26 25.12 24.18
C LEU A 33 -3.19 24.04 24.72
N LEU A 34 -4.29 23.78 24.01
CA LEU A 34 -5.05 22.56 24.15
C LEU A 34 -4.17 21.44 23.59
N THR A 35 -3.50 20.71 24.48
CA THR A 35 -2.89 19.42 24.15
C THR A 35 -4.01 18.52 23.63
N GLY A 36 -4.01 18.23 22.32
CA GLY A 36 -4.92 17.25 21.73
C GLY A 36 -4.77 15.93 22.47
N ALA A 37 -5.91 15.31 22.82
CA ALA A 37 -5.91 13.92 23.28
C ALA A 37 -5.23 13.04 22.21
N PRO A 38 -4.46 12.01 22.61
CA PRO A 38 -3.87 11.09 21.65
C PRO A 38 -4.97 10.46 20.80
N ALA A 39 -4.80 10.44 19.48
CA ALA A 39 -5.68 9.68 18.59
C ALA A 39 -5.68 8.21 19.04
N GLN A 40 -6.87 7.66 19.30
CA GLN A 40 -7.04 6.23 19.57
C GLN A 40 -6.49 5.45 18.36
N ALA A 41 -5.68 4.41 18.59
CA ALA A 41 -5.20 3.53 17.53
C ALA A 41 -6.40 2.97 16.73
N ALA A 42 -6.28 2.89 15.41
CA ALA A 42 -7.30 2.24 14.60
C ALA A 42 -7.42 0.75 14.97
N PRO A 43 -8.63 0.15 14.92
CA PRO A 43 -8.78 -1.29 15.12
C PRO A 43 -7.95 -2.10 14.13
N ALA A 44 -7.24 -3.11 14.63
CA ALA A 44 -6.58 -4.10 13.79
C ALA A 44 -7.61 -5.07 13.19
N GLY A 45 -7.48 -5.42 11.91
CA GLY A 45 -8.39 -6.34 11.23
C GLY A 45 -9.49 -5.64 10.42
N SER A 46 -10.29 -6.42 9.70
CA SER A 46 -11.23 -5.90 8.71
C SER A 46 -12.68 -6.18 9.08
N THR A 47 -13.59 -5.33 8.60
CA THR A 47 -15.00 -5.64 8.75
C THR A 47 -15.38 -6.87 7.94
N ILE A 48 -16.31 -7.68 8.46
CA ILE A 48 -16.99 -8.71 7.68
C ILE A 48 -18.36 -8.14 7.31
N THR A 49 -18.54 -7.70 6.07
CA THR A 49 -19.82 -7.18 5.59
C THR A 49 -20.81 -8.32 5.44
N GLY A 50 -21.97 -8.20 6.09
CA GLY A 50 -23.08 -9.16 6.04
C GLY A 50 -24.33 -8.63 5.33
N PRO A 51 -25.44 -9.38 5.42
CA PRO A 51 -26.70 -9.05 4.76
C PRO A 51 -27.23 -7.66 5.12
N GLY A 52 -27.71 -6.90 4.13
CA GLY A 52 -28.23 -5.53 4.36
C GLY A 52 -27.16 -4.46 4.56
N GLY A 53 -25.89 -4.76 4.29
CA GLY A 53 -24.78 -3.81 4.45
C GLY A 53 -24.34 -3.59 5.90
N THR A 54 -24.81 -4.43 6.82
CA THR A 54 -24.34 -4.47 8.21
C THR A 54 -23.00 -5.19 8.32
N CYS A 55 -22.33 -5.11 9.46
CA CYS A 55 -21.09 -5.79 9.77
C CYS A 55 -21.30 -6.88 10.82
N VAL A 56 -20.47 -7.93 10.77
CA VAL A 56 -20.37 -8.93 11.85
C VAL A 56 -19.74 -8.24 13.06
N ASP A 57 -20.44 -8.29 14.17
CA ASP A 57 -20.22 -7.48 15.38
C ASP A 57 -20.25 -8.40 16.61
N VAL A 58 -19.38 -8.13 17.59
CA VAL A 58 -19.48 -8.76 18.91
C VAL A 58 -20.28 -7.86 19.83
N SER A 59 -21.43 -8.35 20.31
CA SER A 59 -22.31 -7.59 21.20
C SER A 59 -21.58 -7.10 22.45
N GLY A 60 -21.85 -5.86 22.83
CA GLY A 60 -21.46 -5.32 24.14
C GLY A 60 -20.33 -4.32 24.13
N ASP A 61 -19.98 -3.74 22.97
CA ASP A 61 -19.07 -2.59 22.82
C ASP A 61 -17.69 -2.87 23.47
N ASP A 62 -16.88 -3.64 22.76
CA ASP A 62 -15.46 -3.93 23.08
C ASP A 62 -15.18 -4.74 24.38
N ILE A 63 -16.19 -5.34 25.03
CA ILE A 63 -15.99 -6.12 26.27
C ILE A 63 -15.43 -7.54 26.02
N GLY A 64 -15.59 -8.08 24.80
CA GLY A 64 -14.82 -9.22 24.29
C GLY A 64 -14.77 -10.50 25.14
N VAL A 65 -15.80 -10.86 25.91
CA VAL A 65 -15.79 -12.08 26.77
C VAL A 65 -16.22 -13.36 26.04
N ASN A 66 -15.79 -14.52 26.56
CA ASN A 66 -16.30 -15.82 26.09
C ASN A 66 -17.82 -15.91 26.22
N GLY A 67 -18.46 -16.38 25.16
CA GLY A 67 -19.91 -16.48 25.05
C GLY A 67 -20.60 -15.19 24.62
N ALA A 68 -19.83 -14.11 24.37
CA ALA A 68 -20.39 -12.88 23.83
C ALA A 68 -21.07 -13.13 22.48
N ALA A 69 -22.17 -12.43 22.26
CA ALA A 69 -23.01 -12.69 21.12
C ALA A 69 -22.48 -12.04 19.85
N VAL A 70 -22.03 -12.84 18.89
CA VAL A 70 -21.84 -12.40 17.50
C VAL A 70 -23.18 -12.11 16.81
N GLN A 71 -23.31 -10.92 16.24
CA GLN A 71 -24.54 -10.37 15.69
C GLN A 71 -24.27 -9.54 14.43
N LEU A 72 -25.34 -9.03 13.81
CA LEU A 72 -25.26 -7.96 12.82
C LEU A 72 -25.45 -6.60 13.47
N TRP A 73 -24.65 -5.63 13.06
CA TRP A 73 -24.80 -4.24 13.46
C TRP A 73 -24.42 -3.30 12.31
N ALA A 74 -24.83 -2.03 12.39
CA ALA A 74 -24.38 -1.03 11.44
C ALA A 74 -22.85 -0.94 11.48
N CYS A 75 -22.20 -0.90 10.31
CA CYS A 75 -20.75 -0.85 10.23
C CYS A 75 -20.19 0.45 10.83
N GLN A 76 -19.23 0.32 11.75
CA GLN A 76 -18.63 1.42 12.51
C GLN A 76 -17.11 1.39 12.36
N PRO A 77 -16.48 2.40 11.71
CA PRO A 77 -15.04 2.39 11.40
C PRO A 77 -14.09 2.34 12.60
N GLN A 78 -14.58 2.70 13.80
CA GLN A 78 -13.76 2.79 15.01
C GLN A 78 -14.09 1.70 16.05
N ALA A 79 -15.06 0.81 15.76
CA ALA A 79 -15.54 -0.17 16.72
C ALA A 79 -14.67 -1.43 16.68
N PHE A 80 -13.86 -1.69 17.70
CA PHE A 80 -12.88 -2.79 17.66
C PHE A 80 -13.57 -4.16 17.56
N ASP A 81 -14.74 -4.29 18.16
CA ASP A 81 -15.64 -5.45 18.10
C ASP A 81 -16.22 -5.80 16.71
N GLN A 82 -15.97 -4.97 15.68
CA GLN A 82 -16.36 -5.23 14.28
C GLN A 82 -15.19 -5.54 13.35
N HIS A 83 -13.94 -5.48 13.84
CA HIS A 83 -12.73 -5.63 13.01
C HIS A 83 -12.05 -6.98 13.27
N TRP A 84 -12.18 -7.86 12.29
CA TRP A 84 -11.78 -9.26 12.37
C TRP A 84 -10.45 -9.50 11.65
N THR A 85 -9.49 -10.10 12.34
CA THR A 85 -8.23 -10.55 11.77
C THR A 85 -8.35 -11.99 11.28
N ARG A 86 -7.92 -12.28 10.05
CA ARG A 86 -7.95 -13.63 9.49
C ARG A 86 -6.65 -14.38 9.81
N GLY A 87 -6.76 -15.52 10.50
CA GLY A 87 -5.65 -16.44 10.76
C GLY A 87 -5.45 -17.46 9.63
N ALA A 88 -4.20 -17.91 9.44
CA ALA A 88 -3.83 -18.90 8.41
C ALA A 88 -4.52 -20.27 8.58
N ASN A 89 -4.96 -20.59 9.80
CA ASN A 89 -5.74 -21.79 10.13
C ASN A 89 -7.25 -21.66 9.84
N GLY A 90 -7.68 -20.54 9.25
CA GLY A 90 -9.08 -20.24 8.98
C GLY A 90 -9.82 -19.60 10.16
N SER A 91 -9.15 -19.29 11.28
CA SER A 91 -9.80 -18.54 12.36
C SER A 91 -10.06 -17.10 11.97
N LEU A 92 -11.17 -16.53 12.46
CA LEU A 92 -11.44 -15.10 12.41
C LEU A 92 -11.40 -14.57 13.82
N THR A 93 -10.50 -13.63 14.12
CA THR A 93 -10.23 -13.18 15.48
C THR A 93 -10.57 -11.72 15.68
N VAL A 94 -11.14 -11.40 16.84
CA VAL A 94 -11.45 -10.04 17.27
C VAL A 94 -11.37 -10.01 18.80
N LEU A 95 -10.90 -8.90 19.37
CA LEU A 95 -10.73 -8.76 20.83
C LEU A 95 -9.96 -9.94 21.49
N GLY A 96 -8.98 -10.50 20.77
CA GLY A 96 -8.14 -11.62 21.23
C GLY A 96 -8.81 -13.00 21.23
N ARG A 97 -9.99 -13.14 20.60
CA ARG A 97 -10.80 -14.37 20.58
C ARG A 97 -11.29 -14.70 19.19
N CYS A 98 -11.84 -15.89 19.00
CA CYS A 98 -12.25 -16.45 17.72
C CYS A 98 -13.76 -16.38 17.49
N LEU A 99 -14.17 -16.18 16.23
CA LEU A 99 -15.52 -16.47 15.73
C LEU A 99 -15.79 -17.97 15.88
N ASP A 100 -16.68 -18.33 16.79
CA ASP A 100 -16.85 -19.71 17.27
C ASP A 100 -18.29 -20.19 17.08
N ILE A 101 -18.49 -21.43 16.67
CA ILE A 101 -19.82 -22.06 16.71
C ILE A 101 -20.05 -22.63 18.10
N ASN A 102 -21.07 -22.11 18.80
CA ASN A 102 -21.30 -22.43 20.20
C ASN A 102 -21.30 -23.95 20.47
N GLY A 103 -20.41 -24.35 21.39
CA GLY A 103 -20.23 -25.74 21.79
C GLY A 103 -19.70 -26.66 20.68
N ASN A 104 -19.09 -26.11 19.62
CA ASN A 104 -18.65 -26.84 18.42
C ASN A 104 -19.81 -27.60 17.74
N GLY A 105 -21.04 -27.10 17.91
CA GLY A 105 -22.26 -27.73 17.44
C GLY A 105 -22.37 -27.74 15.92
N THR A 106 -22.96 -28.79 15.35
CA THR A 106 -23.11 -28.91 13.90
C THR A 106 -24.51 -28.65 13.39
N ALA A 107 -25.54 -28.65 14.25
CA ALA A 107 -26.94 -28.53 13.83
C ALA A 107 -27.25 -27.17 13.17
N ALA A 108 -28.16 -27.17 12.18
CA ALA A 108 -28.68 -25.93 11.62
C ALA A 108 -29.38 -25.09 12.70
N GLY A 109 -29.09 -23.80 12.75
CA GLY A 109 -29.58 -22.86 13.76
C GLY A 109 -28.68 -22.72 14.99
N THR A 110 -27.60 -23.49 15.11
CA THR A 110 -26.60 -23.29 16.18
C THR A 110 -26.04 -21.87 16.11
N LYS A 111 -25.99 -21.19 17.26
CA LYS A 111 -25.55 -19.79 17.32
C LYS A 111 -24.03 -19.68 17.26
N VAL A 112 -23.56 -18.56 16.72
CA VAL A 112 -22.13 -18.22 16.66
C VAL A 112 -21.80 -17.31 17.84
N GLU A 113 -20.63 -17.40 18.45
CA GLU A 113 -20.22 -16.63 19.62
C GLU A 113 -18.76 -16.21 19.50
N LEU A 114 -18.34 -15.31 20.40
CA LEU A 114 -16.93 -15.05 20.61
C LEU A 114 -16.40 -16.03 21.67
N TRP A 115 -15.32 -16.74 21.37
CA TRP A 115 -14.72 -17.70 22.32
C TRP A 115 -13.20 -17.74 22.18
N ASP A 116 -12.50 -18.03 23.27
CA ASP A 116 -11.05 -18.19 23.27
C ASP A 116 -10.61 -19.16 22.17
N CYS A 117 -9.60 -18.75 21.41
CA CYS A 117 -9.08 -19.54 20.30
C CYS A 117 -8.42 -20.82 20.83
N ASN A 118 -9.02 -21.97 20.50
CA ASN A 118 -8.62 -23.29 21.01
C ASN A 118 -8.40 -24.32 19.87
N GLY A 119 -8.54 -23.90 18.62
CA GLY A 119 -8.23 -24.70 17.43
C GLY A 119 -9.29 -25.75 17.08
N VAL A 120 -10.46 -25.72 17.71
CA VAL A 120 -11.57 -26.62 17.34
C VAL A 120 -12.15 -26.27 15.97
N GLY A 121 -12.78 -27.25 15.32
CA GLY A 121 -13.32 -27.08 13.97
C GLY A 121 -14.39 -26.00 13.84
N GLY A 122 -15.14 -25.72 14.91
CA GLY A 122 -16.13 -24.65 15.00
C GLY A 122 -15.54 -23.24 14.91
N GLN A 123 -14.22 -23.09 15.00
CA GLN A 123 -13.51 -21.82 14.82
C GLN A 123 -12.91 -21.65 13.41
N ASN A 124 -13.07 -22.64 12.52
CA ASN A 124 -12.53 -22.59 11.17
C ASN A 124 -13.57 -22.07 10.17
N TRP A 125 -13.26 -20.98 9.47
CA TRP A 125 -14.13 -20.34 8.50
C TRP A 125 -13.41 -20.13 7.16
N GLN A 126 -14.11 -20.45 6.07
CA GLN A 126 -13.60 -20.40 4.71
C GLN A 126 -14.49 -19.50 3.85
N GLN A 127 -13.95 -18.39 3.38
CA GLN A 127 -14.62 -17.55 2.38
C GLN A 127 -14.72 -18.32 1.07
N ARG A 128 -15.93 -18.45 0.53
CA ARG A 128 -16.19 -19.07 -0.77
C ARG A 128 -16.45 -18.01 -1.84
N ALA A 129 -16.19 -18.34 -3.10
CA ALA A 129 -16.38 -17.46 -4.25
C ALA A 129 -17.83 -16.98 -4.43
N ASN A 130 -18.81 -17.72 -3.92
CA ASN A 130 -20.22 -17.32 -3.93
C ASN A 130 -20.59 -16.32 -2.81
N GLY A 131 -19.61 -15.78 -2.08
CA GLY A 131 -19.82 -14.84 -0.99
C GLY A 131 -20.26 -15.46 0.33
N SER A 132 -20.31 -16.79 0.45
CA SER A 132 -20.62 -17.45 1.72
C SER A 132 -19.38 -17.66 2.59
N LEU A 133 -19.55 -17.56 3.90
CA LEU A 133 -18.54 -17.91 4.88
C LEU A 133 -18.86 -19.31 5.44
N PHE A 134 -18.09 -20.31 5.00
CA PHE A 134 -18.35 -21.72 5.26
C PHE A 134 -17.53 -22.26 6.42
N ASN A 135 -18.14 -23.07 7.29
CA ASN A 135 -17.45 -23.81 8.32
C ASN A 135 -17.32 -25.30 7.93
N PRO A 136 -16.10 -25.83 7.71
CA PRO A 136 -15.89 -27.21 7.28
C PRO A 136 -16.36 -28.28 8.26
N GLN A 137 -16.30 -28.00 9.56
CA GLN A 137 -16.65 -28.98 10.59
C GLN A 137 -18.17 -29.23 10.67
N SER A 138 -18.97 -28.17 10.52
CA SER A 138 -20.43 -28.25 10.52
C SER A 138 -21.01 -28.56 9.14
N GLY A 139 -20.25 -28.30 8.06
CA GLY A 139 -20.74 -28.39 6.69
C GLY A 139 -21.74 -27.28 6.33
N ARG A 140 -21.77 -26.18 7.10
CA ARG A 140 -22.77 -25.11 7.03
C ARG A 140 -22.14 -23.74 6.85
N CYS A 141 -22.97 -22.77 6.49
CA CYS A 141 -22.57 -21.39 6.22
C CYS A 141 -23.02 -20.47 7.37
N LEU A 142 -22.26 -19.40 7.62
CA LEU A 142 -22.71 -18.29 8.46
C LEU A 142 -23.98 -17.71 7.86
N ASP A 143 -24.98 -17.47 8.71
CA ASP A 143 -26.35 -17.19 8.30
C ASP A 143 -26.98 -16.13 9.19
N SER A 144 -27.64 -15.17 8.55
CA SER A 144 -28.59 -14.29 9.22
C SER A 144 -29.98 -14.95 9.26
N PRO A 145 -30.54 -15.23 10.45
CA PRO A 145 -31.80 -15.96 10.57
C PRO A 145 -32.93 -15.33 9.76
N SER A 146 -33.52 -16.10 8.85
CA SER A 146 -34.61 -15.65 7.96
C SER A 146 -34.27 -14.40 7.12
N GLY A 147 -32.98 -14.10 6.91
CA GLY A 147 -32.53 -12.92 6.18
C GLY A 147 -32.74 -11.59 6.93
N ALA A 148 -32.84 -11.63 8.27
CA ALA A 148 -32.96 -10.41 9.07
C ALA A 148 -31.71 -9.50 8.94
N THR A 149 -31.89 -8.19 8.96
CA THR A 149 -30.78 -7.21 8.81
C THR A 149 -30.83 -6.12 9.87
N ALA A 150 -31.63 -6.29 10.92
CA ALA A 150 -31.73 -5.31 12.00
C ALA A 150 -30.50 -5.40 12.91
N ASN A 151 -30.06 -4.26 13.44
CA ASN A 151 -29.03 -4.20 14.47
C ASN A 151 -29.42 -5.11 15.65
N GLY A 152 -28.47 -5.95 16.09
CA GLY A 152 -28.68 -6.95 17.13
C GLY A 152 -29.15 -8.32 16.61
N THR A 153 -29.21 -8.52 15.28
CA THR A 153 -29.60 -9.83 14.72
C THR A 153 -28.53 -10.88 15.04
N ARG A 154 -28.87 -11.83 15.92
CA ARG A 154 -27.98 -12.91 16.36
C ARG A 154 -27.65 -13.89 15.22
N LEU A 155 -26.37 -13.98 14.85
CA LEU A 155 -25.91 -14.87 13.78
C LEU A 155 -25.93 -16.35 14.18
N GLN A 156 -26.09 -17.21 13.18
CA GLN A 156 -26.15 -18.66 13.33
C GLN A 156 -25.44 -19.37 12.18
N ILE A 157 -25.32 -20.69 12.24
CA ILE A 157 -25.01 -21.52 11.07
C ILE A 157 -26.27 -22.11 10.46
N TRP A 158 -26.33 -22.21 9.14
CA TRP A 158 -27.44 -22.84 8.42
C TRP A 158 -26.94 -23.58 7.17
N ASP A 159 -27.78 -24.47 6.64
CA ASP A 159 -27.48 -25.16 5.39
C ASP A 159 -27.19 -24.13 4.29
N CYS A 160 -26.06 -24.29 3.61
CA CYS A 160 -25.62 -23.37 2.57
C CYS A 160 -26.63 -23.37 1.42
N ASN A 161 -27.33 -22.26 1.19
CA ASN A 161 -28.44 -22.14 0.25
C ASN A 161 -28.27 -21.01 -0.77
N GLY A 162 -27.17 -20.25 -0.69
CA GLY A 162 -26.83 -19.18 -1.65
C GLY A 162 -27.72 -17.94 -1.56
N SER A 163 -28.59 -17.86 -0.57
CA SER A 163 -29.45 -16.68 -0.36
C SER A 163 -28.63 -15.48 0.13
N ALA A 164 -29.22 -14.28 0.01
CA ALA A 164 -28.64 -13.05 0.54
C ALA A 164 -28.38 -13.12 2.07
N ALA A 165 -29.10 -13.97 2.80
CA ALA A 165 -28.90 -14.19 4.24
C ALA A 165 -27.54 -14.79 4.60
N GLN A 166 -26.83 -15.36 3.61
CA GLN A 166 -25.54 -16.03 3.78
C GLN A 166 -24.41 -15.33 3.00
N GLN A 167 -24.65 -14.10 2.55
CA GLN A 167 -23.62 -13.28 1.91
C GLN A 167 -22.85 -12.53 2.99
N PHE A 168 -21.66 -13.06 3.29
CA PHE A 168 -20.69 -12.48 4.22
C PHE A 168 -19.35 -12.34 3.50
N ARG A 169 -18.83 -11.13 3.46
CA ARG A 169 -17.55 -10.83 2.81
C ARG A 169 -16.57 -10.34 3.88
N ILE A 170 -15.56 -11.15 4.16
CA ILE A 170 -14.41 -10.70 4.94
C ILE A 170 -13.73 -9.59 4.13
N GLY A 171 -13.60 -8.39 4.69
CA GLY A 171 -12.72 -7.36 4.14
C GLY A 171 -11.29 -7.90 4.12
N ALA A 172 -10.45 -7.44 3.20
CA ALA A 172 -9.03 -7.77 3.29
C ALA A 172 -8.51 -7.34 4.67
N ALA A 173 -7.74 -8.21 5.34
CA ALA A 173 -7.06 -7.84 6.59
C ALA A 173 -6.35 -6.50 6.37
N THR A 174 -6.28 -5.63 7.39
CA THR A 174 -5.69 -4.29 7.31
C THR A 174 -4.22 -4.33 6.88
N GLY A 175 -4.04 -4.51 5.58
CA GLY A 175 -3.35 -3.62 4.70
C GLY A 175 -4.36 -2.83 3.85
N GLU A 176 -3.92 -1.80 3.14
CA GLU A 176 -4.76 -0.95 2.28
C GLU A 176 -5.14 -1.65 0.96
N SER A 177 -5.64 -2.88 1.09
CA SER A 177 -5.94 -3.76 -0.04
C SER A 177 -7.01 -3.19 -0.96
N ASN A 178 -6.64 -3.05 -2.23
CA ASN A 178 -7.54 -2.63 -3.32
C ASN A 178 -8.07 -3.83 -4.14
N GLY A 179 -7.97 -5.06 -3.62
CA GLY A 179 -8.51 -6.27 -4.26
C GLY A 179 -7.72 -6.72 -5.51
N GLY A 180 -6.44 -6.34 -5.56
CA GLY A 180 -5.57 -6.45 -6.72
C GLY A 180 -4.58 -7.61 -6.74
N VAL A 181 -3.61 -7.56 -7.65
CA VAL A 181 -2.45 -8.47 -7.65
C VAL A 181 -1.63 -8.20 -6.40
N LEU A 182 -1.42 -9.23 -5.58
CA LEU A 182 -0.66 -9.14 -4.33
C LEU A 182 0.83 -8.99 -4.64
N ILE A 183 1.40 -7.83 -4.35
CA ILE A 183 2.82 -7.53 -4.55
C ILE A 183 3.47 -7.32 -3.18
N MET A 184 4.55 -8.03 -2.87
CA MET A 184 5.33 -7.81 -1.64
C MET A 184 6.62 -7.05 -1.97
N PRO A 185 6.73 -5.75 -1.63
CA PRO A 185 8.01 -5.06 -1.57
C PRO A 185 8.81 -5.60 -0.38
N LEU A 186 9.88 -6.36 -0.63
CA LEU A 186 10.71 -7.01 0.39
C LEU A 186 12.14 -6.46 0.33
N GLY A 187 12.68 -6.04 1.48
CA GLY A 187 14.05 -5.57 1.52
C GLY A 187 14.45 -4.89 2.81
N ASP A 188 15.41 -3.99 2.70
CA ASP A 188 15.96 -3.21 3.82
C ASP A 188 15.38 -1.78 3.90
N SER A 189 16.18 -0.82 4.39
CA SER A 189 15.82 0.59 4.50
C SER A 189 15.46 1.24 3.16
N ILE A 190 15.99 0.73 2.05
CA ILE A 190 15.68 1.24 0.71
C ILE A 190 14.25 0.84 0.31
N THR A 191 13.78 -0.35 0.69
CA THR A 191 12.39 -0.77 0.46
C THR A 191 11.42 -0.10 1.44
N ASP A 192 11.86 0.08 2.69
CA ASP A 192 11.13 0.88 3.68
C ASP A 192 10.88 2.32 3.20
N GLY A 193 11.85 2.91 2.49
CA GLY A 193 11.79 4.32 2.10
C GLY A 193 12.39 5.23 3.17
N PHE A 194 13.50 4.82 3.79
CA PHE A 194 14.17 5.62 4.81
C PHE A 194 14.44 7.05 4.29
N ASN A 195 14.06 8.07 5.10
CA ASN A 195 14.06 9.51 4.80
C ASN A 195 13.14 10.00 3.66
N VAL A 196 12.51 9.09 2.90
CA VAL A 196 11.51 9.42 1.87
C VAL A 196 10.36 8.43 2.03
N PRO A 197 9.35 8.72 2.88
CA PRO A 197 8.25 7.80 3.14
C PRO A 197 7.68 7.20 1.86
N GLY A 198 7.42 5.89 1.86
CA GLY A 198 6.97 5.15 0.68
C GLY A 198 8.08 4.79 -0.32
N GLY A 199 9.20 5.51 -0.35
CA GLY A 199 10.33 5.24 -1.25
C GLY A 199 9.90 5.07 -2.71
N TYR A 200 10.38 4.02 -3.37
CA TYR A 200 9.98 3.70 -4.75
C TYR A 200 8.53 3.24 -4.87
N ARG A 201 7.90 2.77 -3.78
CA ARG A 201 6.53 2.24 -3.78
C ARG A 201 5.53 3.32 -4.19
N SER A 202 5.78 4.57 -3.81
CA SER A 202 4.94 5.74 -4.13
C SER A 202 4.77 5.99 -5.63
N ASP A 203 5.85 5.92 -6.42
CA ASP A 203 5.76 6.12 -7.87
C ASP A 203 5.36 4.82 -8.58
N LEU A 204 5.79 3.66 -8.07
CA LEU A 204 5.42 2.35 -8.60
C LEU A 204 3.91 2.14 -8.56
N TRP A 205 3.28 2.46 -7.42
CA TRP A 205 1.83 2.42 -7.25
C TRP A 205 1.11 3.27 -8.31
N GLN A 206 1.64 4.45 -8.59
CA GLN A 206 1.01 5.36 -9.55
C GLN A 206 1.21 4.93 -11.00
N TYR A 207 2.32 4.29 -11.36
CA TYR A 207 2.45 3.63 -12.66
C TYR A 207 1.38 2.55 -12.86
N LEU A 208 1.23 1.68 -11.86
CA LEU A 208 0.26 0.59 -11.87
C LEU A 208 -1.18 1.13 -11.98
N ALA A 209 -1.52 2.10 -11.14
CA ALA A 209 -2.83 2.74 -11.14
C ALA A 209 -3.12 3.48 -12.44
N ALA A 210 -2.12 4.15 -13.03
CA ALA A 210 -2.27 4.83 -14.33
C ALA A 210 -2.71 3.86 -15.42
N ASP A 211 -2.20 2.63 -15.39
CA ASP A 211 -2.53 1.55 -16.33
C ASP A 211 -3.77 0.73 -15.94
N GLY A 212 -4.49 1.17 -14.90
CA GLY A 212 -5.72 0.53 -14.46
C GLY A 212 -5.48 -0.83 -13.83
N HIS A 213 -4.25 -1.13 -13.40
CA HIS A 213 -4.00 -2.30 -12.57
C HIS A 213 -4.63 -2.07 -11.20
N THR A 214 -5.31 -3.09 -10.71
CA THR A 214 -5.66 -3.20 -9.30
C THR A 214 -4.53 -3.98 -8.66
N ASP A 215 -3.84 -3.38 -7.71
CA ASP A 215 -2.74 -3.99 -6.97
C ASP A 215 -2.99 -3.87 -5.47
N ASP A 216 -2.28 -4.69 -4.71
CA ASP A 216 -2.40 -4.78 -3.26
C ASP A 216 -1.00 -5.05 -2.73
N PHE A 217 -0.37 -4.03 -2.14
CA PHE A 217 0.91 -4.22 -1.50
C PHE A 217 0.70 -5.00 -0.20
N VAL A 218 1.58 -5.96 0.06
CA VAL A 218 1.46 -6.82 1.23
C VAL A 218 2.76 -6.89 2.01
N GLY A 219 2.63 -6.94 3.32
CA GLY A 219 3.72 -7.13 4.26
C GLY A 219 3.30 -6.73 5.67
N SER A 220 4.20 -6.91 6.63
CA SER A 220 3.94 -6.62 8.04
C SER A 220 4.24 -5.17 8.44
N GLN A 221 4.92 -4.42 7.58
CA GLN A 221 5.26 -3.01 7.76
C GLN A 221 4.32 -2.12 6.94
N SER A 222 4.15 -0.87 7.36
CA SER A 222 3.28 0.08 6.66
C SER A 222 3.76 1.52 6.86
N ASN A 223 4.07 2.21 5.75
CA ASN A 223 4.38 3.65 5.74
C ASN A 223 4.28 4.26 4.33
N GLY A 224 4.10 5.58 4.28
CA GLY A 224 4.24 6.38 3.07
C GLY A 224 3.37 7.66 3.07
N PRO A 225 3.38 8.40 1.95
CA PRO A 225 2.62 9.63 1.80
C PRO A 225 1.21 9.34 1.29
N ALA A 226 0.27 10.27 1.47
CA ALA A 226 -1.13 10.10 1.03
C ALA A 226 -1.34 9.81 -0.47
N ARG A 227 -0.33 10.06 -1.33
CA ARG A 227 -0.35 9.73 -2.76
C ARG A 227 -0.02 8.26 -3.06
N LEU A 228 0.50 7.54 -2.08
CA LEU A 228 0.62 6.09 -2.09
C LEU A 228 -0.71 5.53 -1.58
N GLY A 229 -1.44 4.85 -2.46
CA GLY A 229 -2.78 4.33 -2.12
C GLY A 229 -2.76 3.03 -1.33
N ASP A 230 -1.60 2.39 -1.24
CA ASP A 230 -1.36 1.22 -0.41
C ASP A 230 0.00 1.31 0.27
N HIS A 231 -0.01 1.45 1.59
CA HIS A 231 1.18 1.71 2.39
C HIS A 231 1.99 0.47 2.77
N ASP A 232 1.52 -0.74 2.51
CA ASP A 232 2.12 -1.93 3.08
C ASP A 232 3.40 -2.36 2.37
N HIS A 233 4.29 -3.00 3.14
CA HIS A 233 5.57 -3.50 2.66
C HIS A 233 6.22 -4.45 3.67
N GLU A 234 7.32 -5.07 3.26
CA GLU A 234 8.19 -5.91 4.09
C GLU A 234 9.62 -5.37 4.04
N GLY A 235 9.76 -4.05 4.24
CA GLY A 235 11.05 -3.35 4.27
C GLY A 235 11.54 -3.18 5.70
N HIS A 236 12.74 -3.64 6.02
CA HIS A 236 13.28 -3.65 7.38
C HIS A 236 14.61 -2.88 7.47
N PRO A 237 14.60 -1.62 7.93
CA PRO A 237 15.81 -0.81 8.00
C PRO A 237 16.96 -1.46 8.78
N GLY A 238 18.14 -1.49 8.17
CA GLY A 238 19.37 -2.04 8.76
C GLY A 238 19.53 -3.57 8.66
N TRP A 239 18.55 -4.29 8.11
CA TRP A 239 18.60 -5.74 8.03
C TRP A 239 19.45 -6.24 6.87
N ARG A 240 20.22 -7.29 7.12
CA ARG A 240 21.02 -8.04 6.15
C ARG A 240 20.22 -9.18 5.51
N ILE A 241 20.82 -9.84 4.52
CA ILE A 241 20.22 -11.01 3.85
C ILE A 241 19.87 -12.13 4.85
N ASP A 242 20.75 -12.45 5.79
CA ASP A 242 20.53 -13.51 6.79
C ASP A 242 19.37 -13.20 7.75
N GLU A 243 19.22 -11.93 8.12
CA GLU A 243 18.15 -11.47 9.00
C GLU A 243 16.80 -11.51 8.28
N ILE A 244 16.75 -11.09 7.01
CA ILE A 244 15.53 -11.25 6.18
C ILE A 244 15.21 -12.74 5.98
N ASP A 245 16.19 -13.58 5.67
CA ASP A 245 15.99 -15.01 5.42
C ASP A 245 15.38 -15.76 6.60
N ALA A 246 15.74 -15.38 7.83
CA ALA A 246 15.18 -15.96 9.05
C ALA A 246 13.64 -15.82 9.16
N HIS A 247 13.03 -14.86 8.43
CA HIS A 247 11.61 -14.54 8.53
C HIS A 247 10.84 -14.61 7.20
N ALA A 248 11.52 -14.41 6.06
CA ALA A 248 10.89 -14.24 4.74
C ALA A 248 9.88 -15.32 4.40
N ALA A 249 10.21 -16.60 4.64
CA ALA A 249 9.30 -17.70 4.34
C ALA A 249 7.98 -17.64 5.14
N ALA A 250 8.01 -17.12 6.37
CA ALA A 250 6.81 -16.94 7.19
C ALA A 250 5.95 -15.79 6.66
N TRP A 251 6.55 -14.65 6.33
CA TRP A 251 5.86 -13.49 5.76
C TRP A 251 5.21 -13.82 4.41
N VAL A 252 5.95 -14.49 3.52
CA VAL A 252 5.46 -14.94 2.21
C VAL A 252 4.26 -15.89 2.37
N ARG A 253 4.31 -16.83 3.32
CA ARG A 253 3.15 -17.70 3.60
C ARG A 253 1.96 -16.94 4.18
N ALA A 254 2.21 -15.96 5.06
CA ALA A 254 1.17 -15.21 5.74
C ALA A 254 0.37 -14.31 4.77
N THR A 255 1.04 -13.76 3.77
CA THR A 255 0.46 -12.79 2.82
C THR A 255 0.15 -13.41 1.46
N SER A 256 0.75 -14.55 1.12
CA SER A 256 0.57 -15.26 -0.16
C SER A 256 0.72 -14.35 -1.39
N PRO A 257 1.84 -13.60 -1.52
CA PRO A 257 2.01 -12.65 -2.60
C PRO A 257 2.08 -13.38 -3.95
N ARG A 258 1.54 -12.74 -5.00
CA ARG A 258 1.72 -13.20 -6.37
C ARG A 258 3.09 -12.79 -6.91
N THR A 259 3.57 -11.64 -6.49
CA THR A 259 4.83 -11.06 -6.94
C THR A 259 5.63 -10.56 -5.74
N ILE A 260 6.93 -10.77 -5.73
CA ILE A 260 7.84 -10.29 -4.68
C ILE A 260 8.91 -9.42 -5.35
N LEU A 261 9.06 -8.18 -4.88
CA LEU A 261 10.12 -7.26 -5.32
C LEU A 261 11.20 -7.29 -4.25
N LEU A 262 12.31 -7.98 -4.51
CA LEU A 262 13.40 -8.15 -3.56
C LEU A 262 14.58 -7.22 -3.89
N HIS A 263 14.85 -6.26 -3.00
CA HIS A 263 16.10 -5.51 -2.97
C HIS A 263 16.76 -5.66 -1.61
N ILE A 264 17.85 -6.42 -1.54
CA ILE A 264 18.55 -6.72 -0.29
C ILE A 264 20.04 -6.95 -0.50
N GLY A 265 20.84 -6.66 0.52
CA GLY A 265 22.29 -6.87 0.53
C GLY A 265 23.09 -5.60 0.82
N THR A 266 22.46 -4.42 0.79
CA THR A 266 23.11 -3.15 1.14
C THR A 266 23.77 -3.23 2.51
N ASN A 267 23.06 -3.75 3.50
CA ASN A 267 23.55 -3.89 4.86
C ASN A 267 24.67 -4.93 5.01
N ASP A 268 24.71 -6.00 4.20
CA ASP A 268 25.85 -6.91 4.16
C ASP A 268 27.13 -6.16 3.78
N MET A 269 27.02 -5.22 2.82
CA MET A 269 28.15 -4.41 2.35
C MET A 269 28.56 -3.33 3.37
N THR A 270 27.58 -2.57 3.89
CA THR A 270 27.83 -1.45 4.82
C THR A 270 28.30 -1.91 6.20
N GLN A 271 27.79 -3.05 6.68
CA GLN A 271 28.20 -3.65 7.96
C GLN A 271 29.46 -4.52 7.81
N ASN A 272 30.01 -4.67 6.58
CA ASN A 272 31.12 -5.56 6.28
C ASN A 272 30.88 -7.01 6.76
N TYR A 273 29.64 -7.48 6.65
CA TYR A 273 29.24 -8.81 7.08
C TYR A 273 29.44 -9.78 5.93
N ASP A 274 30.63 -10.38 5.88
CA ASP A 274 31.02 -11.35 4.86
C ASP A 274 30.50 -11.02 3.43
N PRO A 275 30.97 -9.93 2.80
CA PRO A 275 30.50 -9.53 1.47
C PRO A 275 30.70 -10.63 0.41
N ALA A 276 31.75 -11.44 0.54
CA ALA A 276 32.06 -12.53 -0.38
C ALA A 276 31.03 -13.67 -0.32
N GLY A 277 30.47 -13.95 0.86
CA GLY A 277 29.41 -14.95 1.03
C GLY A 277 27.99 -14.43 0.81
N ALA A 278 27.78 -13.13 0.62
CA ALA A 278 26.46 -12.54 0.41
C ALA A 278 25.69 -13.15 -0.80
N PRO A 279 26.32 -13.46 -1.96
CA PRO A 279 25.61 -14.13 -3.06
C PRO A 279 25.08 -15.52 -2.69
N ALA A 280 25.79 -16.27 -1.85
CA ALA A 280 25.33 -17.58 -1.37
C ALA A 280 24.16 -17.45 -0.39
N ARG A 281 24.17 -16.42 0.46
CA ARG A 281 23.03 -16.08 1.32
C ARG A 281 21.82 -15.66 0.49
N LEU A 282 22.00 -14.86 -0.57
CA LEU A 282 20.93 -14.49 -1.49
C LEU A 282 20.33 -15.74 -2.15
N SER A 283 21.15 -16.66 -2.64
CA SER A 283 20.68 -17.93 -3.21
C SER A 283 19.84 -18.75 -2.22
N THR A 284 20.22 -18.75 -0.95
CA THR A 284 19.50 -19.44 0.13
C THR A 284 18.15 -18.77 0.40
N LEU A 285 18.15 -17.45 0.55
CA LEU A 285 16.94 -16.63 0.71
C LEU A 285 15.93 -16.87 -0.42
N LEU A 286 16.39 -16.80 -1.67
CA LEU A 286 15.53 -17.02 -2.83
C LEU A 286 14.96 -18.44 -2.87
N THR A 287 15.75 -19.44 -2.45
CA THR A 287 15.28 -20.83 -2.31
C THR A 287 14.15 -20.91 -1.28
N HIS A 288 14.33 -20.36 -0.09
CA HIS A 288 13.30 -20.37 0.95
C HIS A 288 12.02 -19.60 0.55
N ILE A 289 12.16 -18.45 -0.12
CA ILE A 289 11.01 -17.69 -0.66
C ILE A 289 10.25 -18.52 -1.69
N THR A 290 10.94 -19.09 -2.68
CA THR A 290 10.28 -19.84 -3.76
C THR A 290 9.80 -21.22 -3.32
N ASP A 291 10.33 -21.80 -2.24
CA ASP A 291 9.72 -22.96 -1.58
C ASP A 291 8.43 -22.58 -0.82
N ALA A 292 8.39 -21.39 -0.22
CA ALA A 292 7.21 -20.89 0.49
C ALA A 292 6.07 -20.47 -0.45
N ALA A 293 6.38 -19.97 -1.64
CA ALA A 293 5.42 -19.59 -2.68
C ALA A 293 5.90 -20.01 -4.08
N PRO A 294 5.76 -21.29 -4.46
CA PRO A 294 6.31 -21.83 -5.71
C PRO A 294 5.67 -21.27 -6.98
N GLY A 295 4.50 -20.64 -6.87
CA GLY A 295 3.80 -20.00 -7.99
C GLY A 295 3.93 -18.47 -8.02
N ALA A 296 4.72 -17.87 -7.12
CA ALA A 296 4.96 -16.43 -7.10
C ALA A 296 6.16 -16.08 -7.99
N ASP A 297 6.09 -14.93 -8.67
CA ASP A 297 7.21 -14.37 -9.41
C ASP A 297 8.09 -13.53 -8.45
N VAL A 298 9.36 -13.88 -8.32
CA VAL A 298 10.32 -13.13 -7.48
C VAL A 298 11.23 -12.32 -8.38
N LEU A 299 11.03 -11.01 -8.42
CA LEU A 299 11.89 -10.08 -9.12
C LEU A 299 12.98 -9.60 -8.14
N VAL A 300 14.23 -9.87 -8.47
CA VAL A 300 15.39 -9.64 -7.59
C VAL A 300 16.30 -8.62 -8.22
N SER A 301 16.60 -7.54 -7.49
CA SER A 301 17.50 -6.52 -7.97
C SER A 301 18.96 -6.76 -7.56
N ASP A 302 19.88 -6.22 -8.37
CA ASP A 302 21.19 -5.83 -7.85
C ASP A 302 21.05 -4.59 -6.93
N LEU A 303 22.13 -4.21 -6.24
CA LEU A 303 22.13 -3.04 -5.35
C LEU A 303 22.30 -1.75 -6.16
N ILE A 304 21.66 -0.68 -5.71
CA ILE A 304 21.97 0.69 -6.17
C ILE A 304 23.44 1.07 -5.90
N PRO A 305 23.99 2.09 -6.58
CA PRO A 305 25.33 2.59 -6.28
C PRO A 305 25.42 3.12 -4.84
N LEU A 306 26.62 3.04 -4.25
CA LEU A 306 26.97 3.60 -2.95
C LEU A 306 28.03 4.69 -3.15
N ALA A 307 27.95 5.79 -2.40
CA ALA A 307 28.86 6.91 -2.60
C ALA A 307 30.29 6.66 -2.06
N ASP A 308 30.42 5.83 -1.01
CA ASP A 308 31.73 5.44 -0.49
C ASP A 308 32.41 4.43 -1.44
N PRO A 309 33.62 4.70 -1.96
CA PRO A 309 34.26 3.83 -2.94
C PRO A 309 34.56 2.41 -2.44
N THR A 310 34.77 2.23 -1.13
CA THR A 310 35.00 0.90 -0.55
C THR A 310 33.70 0.11 -0.52
N LEU A 311 32.60 0.75 -0.14
CA LEU A 311 31.27 0.15 -0.15
C LEU A 311 30.82 -0.14 -1.59
N GLU A 312 31.06 0.78 -2.52
CA GLU A 312 30.75 0.59 -3.94
C GLU A 312 31.50 -0.60 -4.52
N SER A 313 32.80 -0.74 -4.25
CA SER A 313 33.57 -1.89 -4.73
C SER A 313 33.03 -3.23 -4.19
N ARG A 314 32.46 -3.25 -2.98
CA ARG A 314 31.77 -4.44 -2.44
C ARG A 314 30.43 -4.66 -3.12
N ALA A 315 29.64 -3.60 -3.32
CA ALA A 315 28.37 -3.66 -4.02
C ALA A 315 28.54 -4.13 -5.46
N GLU A 316 29.53 -3.63 -6.21
CA GLU A 316 29.86 -4.08 -7.57
C GLU A 316 30.22 -5.57 -7.63
N GLN A 317 30.99 -6.07 -6.64
CA GLN A 317 31.32 -7.50 -6.55
C GLN A 317 30.08 -8.36 -6.27
N TYR A 318 29.20 -7.91 -5.38
CA TYR A 318 27.93 -8.58 -5.12
C TYR A 318 27.02 -8.55 -6.36
N ASN A 319 26.84 -7.37 -6.96
CA ASN A 319 26.03 -7.12 -8.15
C ASN A 319 26.46 -7.99 -9.34
N ALA A 320 27.77 -8.15 -9.55
CA ALA A 320 28.30 -9.03 -10.59
C ALA A 320 27.91 -10.50 -10.41
N ALA A 321 27.62 -10.95 -9.18
CA ALA A 321 27.21 -12.31 -8.88
C ALA A 321 25.69 -12.54 -8.95
N VAL A 322 24.86 -11.50 -8.74
CA VAL A 322 23.39 -11.62 -8.67
C VAL A 322 22.78 -12.28 -9.92
N PRO A 323 23.13 -11.90 -11.17
CA PRO A 323 22.58 -12.57 -12.35
C PRO A 323 22.89 -14.07 -12.41
N GLY A 324 24.08 -14.48 -11.91
CA GLY A 324 24.48 -15.88 -11.81
C GLY A 324 23.62 -16.66 -10.81
N VAL A 325 23.33 -16.06 -9.65
CA VAL A 325 22.44 -16.65 -8.64
C VAL A 325 21.02 -16.83 -9.19
N VAL A 326 20.47 -15.78 -9.80
CA VAL A 326 19.11 -15.82 -10.38
C VAL A 326 19.01 -16.85 -11.49
N SER A 327 19.94 -16.84 -12.46
CA SER A 327 19.92 -17.80 -13.58
C SER A 327 20.08 -19.25 -13.12
N ALA A 328 20.88 -19.52 -12.09
CA ALA A 328 21.03 -20.87 -11.53
C ALA A 328 19.74 -21.41 -10.88
N LEU A 329 18.95 -20.54 -10.22
CA LEU A 329 17.66 -20.92 -9.64
C LEU A 329 16.55 -21.01 -10.71
N ALA A 330 16.55 -20.10 -11.69
CA ALA A 330 15.66 -20.18 -12.84
C ALA A 330 15.84 -21.47 -13.65
N ALA A 331 17.09 -21.93 -13.83
CA ALA A 331 17.40 -23.21 -14.46
C ALA A 331 16.87 -24.43 -13.69
N GLN A 332 16.54 -24.28 -12.41
CA GLN A 332 15.88 -25.30 -11.59
C GLN A 332 14.34 -25.22 -11.69
N GLY A 333 13.80 -24.33 -12.53
CA GLY A 333 12.36 -24.11 -12.70
C GLY A 333 11.74 -23.20 -11.65
N ARG A 334 12.54 -22.47 -10.85
CA ARG A 334 12.03 -21.47 -9.90
C ARG A 334 11.70 -20.18 -10.66
N HIS A 335 10.61 -19.52 -10.26
CA HIS A 335 10.14 -18.27 -10.85
C HIS A 335 10.92 -17.07 -10.27
N VAL A 336 12.19 -16.93 -10.66
CA VAL A 336 13.06 -15.82 -10.25
C VAL A 336 13.54 -15.04 -11.47
N HIS A 337 13.51 -13.71 -11.37
CA HIS A 337 13.81 -12.79 -12.47
C HIS A 337 14.78 -11.72 -12.01
N PHE A 338 15.77 -11.38 -12.84
CA PHE A 338 16.77 -10.37 -12.49
C PHE A 338 16.33 -8.98 -12.94
N VAL A 339 16.52 -7.97 -12.08
CA VAL A 339 16.26 -6.56 -12.37
C VAL A 339 17.55 -5.75 -12.13
N SER A 340 18.10 -5.13 -13.17
CA SER A 340 19.23 -4.21 -12.96
C SER A 340 18.72 -2.86 -12.45
N MET A 341 19.09 -2.56 -11.21
CA MET A 341 18.78 -1.35 -10.46
C MET A 341 19.98 -0.43 -10.34
N HIS A 342 21.20 -0.97 -10.21
CA HIS A 342 22.45 -0.21 -10.11
C HIS A 342 22.57 0.86 -11.19
N THR A 343 22.34 0.45 -12.44
CA THR A 343 22.46 1.30 -13.63
C THR A 343 21.36 2.35 -13.77
N ALA A 344 20.34 2.34 -12.91
CA ALA A 344 19.26 3.31 -12.94
C ALA A 344 19.54 4.55 -12.09
N LEU A 345 20.54 4.50 -11.23
CA LEU A 345 20.87 5.56 -10.28
C LEU A 345 22.33 5.97 -10.46
N THR A 346 22.64 7.16 -9.96
CA THR A 346 23.98 7.69 -9.79
C THR A 346 24.17 8.14 -8.33
N THR A 347 25.39 8.50 -7.93
CA THR A 347 25.62 9.05 -6.58
C THR A 347 24.92 10.38 -6.33
N ALA A 348 24.52 11.12 -7.39
CA ALA A 348 23.70 12.33 -7.26
C ALA A 348 22.25 12.01 -6.84
N ASP A 349 21.83 10.76 -7.02
CA ASP A 349 20.51 10.29 -6.62
C ASP A 349 20.46 9.80 -5.17
N LEU A 350 21.53 10.00 -4.38
CA LEU A 350 21.64 9.55 -3.00
C LEU A 350 21.62 10.73 -2.03
N ALA A 351 20.80 10.64 -0.98
CA ALA A 351 20.65 11.69 0.02
C ALA A 351 21.80 11.72 1.04
N ASP A 352 22.31 10.55 1.42
CA ASP A 352 23.37 10.38 2.43
C ASP A 352 24.52 9.47 1.95
N GLY A 353 24.53 9.15 0.66
CA GLY A 353 25.48 8.23 0.04
C GLY A 353 25.10 6.75 0.12
N VAL A 354 23.96 6.42 0.73
CA VAL A 354 23.39 5.06 0.75
C VAL A 354 21.94 5.07 0.30
N HIS A 355 21.12 5.96 0.86
CA HIS A 355 19.68 6.00 0.61
C HIS A 355 19.35 6.93 -0.57
N PRO A 356 18.44 6.51 -1.48
CA PRO A 356 18.00 7.37 -2.56
C PRO A 356 17.30 8.66 -2.10
N THR A 357 17.42 9.71 -2.89
CA THR A 357 16.51 10.86 -2.85
C THR A 357 15.14 10.46 -3.40
N ALA A 358 14.11 11.32 -3.28
CA ALA A 358 12.82 11.06 -3.92
C ALA A 358 12.94 10.89 -5.44
N GLY A 359 13.91 11.60 -6.06
CA GLY A 359 14.28 11.42 -7.45
C GLY A 359 14.88 10.05 -7.76
N GLY A 360 15.83 9.60 -6.95
CA GLY A 360 16.42 8.26 -7.06
C GLY A 360 15.39 7.14 -6.89
N TYR A 361 14.49 7.27 -5.91
CA TYR A 361 13.38 6.33 -5.72
C TYR A 361 12.42 6.31 -6.92
N SER A 362 12.19 7.45 -7.59
CA SER A 362 11.39 7.49 -8.82
C SER A 362 12.03 6.69 -9.96
N LYS A 363 13.37 6.77 -10.11
CA LYS A 363 14.11 5.97 -11.10
C LYS A 363 14.05 4.48 -10.78
N MET A 364 14.13 4.12 -9.50
CA MET A 364 13.92 2.73 -9.06
C MET A 364 12.51 2.23 -9.38
N ALA A 365 11.48 3.05 -9.13
CA ALA A 365 10.10 2.71 -9.45
C ALA A 365 9.91 2.41 -10.94
N ALA A 366 10.53 3.21 -11.82
CA ALA A 366 10.51 2.98 -13.26
C ALA A 366 11.14 1.63 -13.66
N ARG A 367 12.23 1.21 -12.98
CA ARG A 367 12.86 -0.12 -13.21
C ARG A 367 12.00 -1.27 -12.73
N TRP A 368 11.42 -1.17 -11.55
CA TRP A 368 10.48 -2.18 -11.05
C TRP A 368 9.28 -2.32 -11.97
N TYR A 369 8.69 -1.19 -12.35
CA TYR A 369 7.54 -1.17 -13.24
C TYR A 369 7.87 -1.79 -14.61
N ALA A 370 9.00 -1.41 -15.23
CA ALA A 370 9.48 -2.00 -16.48
C ALA A 370 9.59 -3.53 -16.41
N ALA A 371 10.07 -4.06 -15.28
CA ALA A 371 10.20 -5.49 -15.07
C ALA A 371 8.83 -6.16 -14.89
N LEU A 372 7.91 -5.55 -14.16
CA LEU A 372 6.53 -6.06 -13.97
C LEU A 372 5.76 -6.16 -15.28
N ILE A 373 5.88 -5.17 -16.16
CA ILE A 373 5.20 -5.19 -17.47
C ILE A 373 6.02 -5.86 -18.56
N SER A 374 7.22 -6.36 -18.23
CA SER A 374 8.17 -6.96 -19.20
C SER A 374 8.41 -6.07 -20.43
N SER A 375 8.50 -4.76 -20.22
CA SER A 375 8.69 -3.75 -21.26
C SER A 375 9.63 -2.66 -20.76
N PRO A 376 10.66 -2.27 -21.55
CA PRO A 376 11.54 -1.18 -21.17
C PRO A 376 10.77 0.12 -20.88
N VAL A 377 11.18 0.80 -19.82
CA VAL A 377 10.76 2.17 -19.50
C VAL A 377 11.98 3.06 -19.60
N THR A 378 11.86 4.12 -20.41
CA THR A 378 12.93 5.12 -20.61
C THR A 378 12.46 6.46 -20.07
N ARG A 379 13.32 7.14 -19.31
CA ARG A 379 13.06 8.47 -18.73
C ARG A 379 13.68 9.58 -19.56
N TRP A 380 12.95 10.69 -19.66
CA TRP A 380 13.42 11.98 -20.16
C TRP A 380 13.14 13.08 -19.13
N GLU A 381 14.21 13.52 -18.44
CA GLU A 381 14.19 14.63 -17.48
C GLU A 381 13.87 15.98 -18.14
N ALA A 382 13.02 16.82 -17.55
CA ALA A 382 12.60 18.10 -18.12
C ALA A 382 13.74 19.12 -18.27
N GLU A 383 14.77 19.00 -17.45
CA GLU A 383 15.91 19.89 -17.34
C GLU A 383 17.08 19.52 -18.26
N ASN A 384 17.00 18.40 -19.00
CA ASN A 384 18.12 17.96 -19.81
C ASN A 384 18.14 18.65 -21.20
N PRO A 385 19.09 19.56 -21.47
CA PRO A 385 19.11 20.35 -22.69
C PRO A 385 19.44 19.54 -23.95
N ALA A 386 19.87 18.28 -23.81
CA ALA A 386 20.16 17.41 -24.96
C ALA A 386 18.89 17.04 -25.74
N TYR A 387 17.73 17.04 -25.08
CA TYR A 387 16.46 16.66 -25.69
C TYR A 387 15.26 17.49 -25.21
N ALA A 388 15.37 18.28 -24.14
CA ALA A 388 14.31 19.15 -23.65
C ALA A 388 14.59 20.62 -23.98
N THR A 389 13.53 21.37 -24.30
CA THR A 389 13.57 22.81 -24.53
C THR A 389 12.42 23.47 -23.79
N VAL A 390 12.75 24.45 -22.97
CA VAL A 390 11.80 25.28 -22.21
C VAL A 390 11.70 26.64 -22.88
N HIS A 391 10.49 27.14 -23.07
CA HIS A 391 10.22 28.45 -23.66
C HIS A 391 9.18 29.21 -22.82
N ASP A 392 9.49 30.46 -22.48
CA ASP A 392 8.68 31.33 -21.62
C ASP A 392 8.20 30.64 -20.31
N ALA A 393 9.09 29.82 -19.76
CA ALA A 393 8.92 29.00 -18.57
C ALA A 393 10.30 28.82 -17.92
N ASP A 394 10.34 28.25 -16.71
CA ASP A 394 11.56 28.17 -15.90
C ASP A 394 11.94 26.73 -15.56
N LEU A 395 13.19 26.57 -15.12
CA LEU A 395 13.74 25.33 -14.56
C LEU A 395 14.11 25.51 -13.08
N PRO A 396 13.13 25.71 -12.17
CA PRO A 396 13.42 25.86 -10.74
C PRO A 396 13.97 24.57 -10.13
N SER A 397 14.85 24.72 -9.14
CA SER A 397 15.31 23.60 -8.32
C SER A 397 14.14 22.98 -7.55
N SER A 398 14.08 21.66 -7.51
CA SER A 398 13.11 20.89 -6.72
C SER A 398 13.80 19.68 -6.09
N PRO A 399 13.93 19.62 -4.75
CA PRO A 399 14.59 18.49 -4.08
C PRO A 399 13.93 17.12 -4.30
N THR A 400 12.67 17.08 -4.76
CA THR A 400 11.90 15.84 -4.94
C THR A 400 11.76 15.41 -6.42
N ALA A 401 12.31 16.20 -7.34
CA ALA A 401 12.42 15.92 -8.78
C ALA A 401 13.53 14.90 -9.10
N SER A 402 13.41 14.13 -10.20
CA SER A 402 14.35 13.05 -10.52
C SER A 402 15.74 13.46 -11.01
N GLY A 403 15.95 14.73 -11.35
CA GLY A 403 17.29 15.33 -11.43
C GLY A 403 17.44 16.62 -10.61
N GLY A 404 16.59 16.80 -9.60
CA GLY A 404 16.66 17.94 -8.68
C GLY A 404 16.15 19.26 -9.28
N VAL A 405 15.58 19.23 -10.48
CA VAL A 405 15.05 20.37 -11.23
C VAL A 405 13.75 19.94 -11.92
N LYS A 406 12.81 20.86 -12.09
CA LYS A 406 11.54 20.63 -12.79
C LYS A 406 11.30 21.73 -13.80
N ALA A 407 10.46 21.50 -14.81
CA ALA A 407 9.87 22.57 -15.61
C ALA A 407 8.67 23.17 -14.88
N GLY A 408 8.76 24.46 -14.57
CA GLY A 408 7.70 25.22 -13.92
C GLY A 408 7.39 26.52 -14.67
N HIS A 409 6.41 27.26 -14.17
CA HIS A 409 5.92 28.51 -14.79
C HIS A 409 5.52 28.36 -16.27
N ILE A 410 5.00 27.20 -16.66
CA ILE A 410 4.32 27.01 -17.96
C ILE A 410 2.94 27.67 -17.85
N ASP A 411 2.93 29.01 -17.69
CA ASP A 411 1.79 29.78 -17.20
C ASP A 411 1.14 30.68 -18.26
N ASN A 412 1.90 31.03 -19.30
CA ASN A 412 1.48 31.91 -20.39
C ASN A 412 0.96 31.13 -21.60
N ALA A 413 0.28 31.83 -22.53
CA ALA A 413 -0.32 31.17 -23.68
C ALA A 413 0.71 30.56 -24.65
N ASP A 414 1.92 31.13 -24.70
CA ASP A 414 3.04 30.71 -25.53
C ASP A 414 4.08 29.90 -24.77
N SER A 415 3.97 29.74 -23.44
CA SER A 415 4.94 28.96 -22.68
C SER A 415 4.81 27.45 -22.91
N TYR A 416 5.95 26.75 -22.95
CA TYR A 416 5.97 25.30 -23.11
C TYR A 416 7.25 24.63 -22.63
N LEU A 417 7.11 23.34 -22.33
CA LEU A 417 8.18 22.35 -22.30
C LEU A 417 8.04 21.45 -23.54
N GLN A 418 9.11 21.30 -24.31
CA GLN A 418 9.13 20.41 -25.47
C GLN A 418 10.29 19.43 -25.40
N TYR A 419 9.98 18.15 -25.54
CA TYR A 419 10.94 17.08 -25.72
C TYR A 419 11.10 16.72 -27.19
N THR A 420 12.33 16.37 -27.58
CA THR A 420 12.64 15.67 -28.82
C THR A 420 13.00 14.23 -28.48
N ILE A 421 12.06 13.31 -28.67
CA ILE A 421 12.24 11.90 -28.34
C ILE A 421 12.52 11.08 -29.60
N THR A 422 13.35 10.04 -29.47
CA THR A 422 13.61 9.11 -30.57
C THR A 422 12.86 7.81 -30.34
N ALA A 423 11.86 7.51 -31.16
CA ALA A 423 11.10 6.27 -31.09
C ALA A 423 11.71 5.19 -31.99
N PRO A 424 11.91 3.95 -31.50
CA PRO A 424 12.50 2.87 -32.30
C PRO A 424 11.60 2.39 -33.45
N TYR A 425 10.29 2.61 -33.36
CA TYR A 425 9.32 2.22 -34.38
C TYR A 425 8.12 3.20 -34.38
N THR A 426 7.32 3.15 -35.46
CA THR A 426 6.05 3.89 -35.54
C THR A 426 4.96 3.11 -34.82
N GLY A 427 4.23 3.72 -33.89
CA GLY A 427 3.11 3.06 -33.24
C GLY A 427 2.62 3.75 -31.96
N ALA A 428 1.78 3.01 -31.23
CA ALA A 428 1.28 3.41 -29.93
C ALA A 428 2.37 3.25 -28.86
N TYR A 429 2.50 4.27 -28.02
CA TYR A 429 3.33 4.25 -26.82
C TYR A 429 2.49 4.69 -25.63
N ARG A 430 2.84 4.13 -24.48
CA ARG A 430 2.33 4.59 -23.20
C ARG A 430 3.34 5.57 -22.63
N MET A 431 2.94 6.84 -22.49
CA MET A 431 3.76 7.86 -21.86
C MET A 431 3.25 8.13 -20.45
N TYR A 432 4.13 8.12 -19.46
CA TYR A 432 3.83 8.55 -18.10
C TYR A 432 4.42 9.93 -17.88
N VAL A 433 3.59 10.86 -17.43
CA VAL A 433 4.02 12.21 -17.11
C VAL A 433 4.14 12.31 -15.61
N ARG A 434 5.36 12.52 -15.11
CA ARG A 434 5.60 12.83 -13.71
C ARG A 434 5.37 14.32 -13.50
N GLY A 435 4.13 14.66 -13.12
CA GLY A 435 3.70 16.05 -12.97
C GLY A 435 3.03 16.31 -11.63
N GLY A 436 3.08 17.57 -11.18
CA GLY A 436 2.58 17.98 -9.86
C GLY A 436 1.90 19.34 -9.91
N ASN A 437 1.12 19.63 -8.86
CA ASN A 437 0.55 20.97 -8.62
C ASN A 437 0.18 21.15 -7.15
N GLY A 438 0.28 22.39 -6.67
CA GLY A 438 -0.10 22.78 -5.31
C GLY A 438 -1.39 23.58 -5.21
N MET A 439 -2.27 23.50 -6.22
CA MET A 439 -3.47 24.34 -6.29
C MET A 439 -4.66 23.82 -5.47
N GLY A 440 -4.54 22.62 -4.88
CA GLY A 440 -5.64 21.97 -4.16
C GLY A 440 -6.78 21.49 -5.05
N THR A 441 -6.60 21.52 -6.37
CA THR A 441 -7.54 21.01 -7.38
C THR A 441 -6.76 20.45 -8.57
N THR A 442 -7.37 19.56 -9.34
CA THR A 442 -6.75 19.01 -10.56
C THR A 442 -6.35 20.12 -11.53
N CYS A 443 -5.07 20.14 -11.91
CA CYS A 443 -4.50 21.05 -12.89
C CYS A 443 -4.13 20.30 -14.17
N THR A 444 -3.91 21.00 -15.28
CA THR A 444 -3.68 20.33 -16.57
C THR A 444 -2.64 21.02 -17.44
N HIS A 445 -2.04 20.25 -18.34
CA HIS A 445 -1.30 20.74 -19.51
C HIS A 445 -1.98 20.28 -20.80
N LEU A 446 -1.69 20.99 -21.89
CA LEU A 446 -2.05 20.60 -23.24
C LEU A 446 -0.86 19.91 -23.90
N LEU A 447 -0.98 18.61 -24.13
CA LEU A 447 0.02 17.77 -24.79
C LEU A 447 -0.22 17.75 -26.30
N THR A 448 0.81 18.02 -27.10
CA THR A 448 0.81 17.79 -28.54
C THR A 448 1.98 16.91 -28.95
N VAL A 449 1.76 16.03 -29.93
CA VAL A 449 2.81 15.21 -30.54
C VAL A 449 2.94 15.60 -32.00
N ASN A 450 4.15 15.94 -32.45
CA ASN A 450 4.45 16.34 -33.83
C ASN A 450 3.54 17.47 -34.36
N GLY A 451 3.14 18.41 -33.49
CA GLY A 451 2.21 19.50 -33.83
C GLY A 451 0.77 19.04 -34.13
N GLY A 452 0.42 17.81 -33.76
CA GLY A 452 -0.92 17.26 -33.89
C GLY A 452 -1.94 17.89 -32.93
N SER A 453 -3.13 17.30 -32.87
CA SER A 453 -4.20 17.76 -31.98
C SER A 453 -3.80 17.65 -30.51
N ALA A 454 -4.16 18.66 -29.72
CA ALA A 454 -3.86 18.68 -28.29
C ALA A 454 -4.72 17.68 -27.51
N VAL A 455 -4.08 17.00 -26.56
CA VAL A 455 -4.71 16.12 -25.56
C VAL A 455 -4.49 16.75 -24.18
N THR A 456 -5.51 16.75 -23.33
CA THR A 456 -5.38 17.25 -21.96
C THR A 456 -4.74 16.19 -21.07
N VAL A 457 -3.64 16.56 -20.40
CA VAL A 457 -3.01 15.74 -19.35
C VAL A 457 -3.38 16.33 -18.01
N SER A 458 -3.92 15.51 -17.11
CA SER A 458 -4.46 15.95 -15.82
C SER A 458 -3.62 15.43 -14.66
N TYR A 459 -3.39 16.30 -13.67
CA TYR A 459 -2.58 16.01 -12.49
C TYR A 459 -3.43 16.19 -11.23
N PRO A 460 -3.65 15.14 -10.43
CA PRO A 460 -4.22 15.27 -9.09
C PRO A 460 -3.42 16.25 -8.23
N ALA A 461 -4.07 16.90 -7.28
CA ALA A 461 -3.42 17.84 -6.37
C ALA A 461 -2.96 17.13 -5.10
N TYR A 462 -1.65 16.89 -5.00
CA TYR A 462 -1.01 16.38 -3.78
C TYR A 462 -0.20 17.44 -3.03
N GLY A 463 0.06 18.60 -3.66
CA GLY A 463 0.90 19.65 -3.11
C GLY A 463 1.98 20.08 -4.09
N TRP A 464 2.63 21.21 -3.81
CA TRP A 464 3.84 21.59 -4.54
C TRP A 464 4.95 20.59 -4.24
N ASP A 465 5.70 20.19 -5.29
CA ASP A 465 6.78 19.20 -5.19
C ASP A 465 6.33 17.79 -4.73
N GLU A 466 5.01 17.52 -4.83
CA GLU A 466 4.41 16.20 -4.68
C GLU A 466 3.93 15.69 -6.05
N TRP A 467 4.51 14.58 -6.49
CA TRP A 467 4.45 14.16 -7.89
C TRP A 467 3.40 13.08 -8.13
N SER A 468 2.68 13.23 -9.23
CA SER A 468 1.77 12.23 -9.76
C SER A 468 2.30 11.60 -11.04
N MET A 469 2.03 10.31 -11.27
CA MET A 469 2.29 9.65 -12.55
C MET A 469 0.99 9.54 -13.34
N THR A 470 0.86 10.33 -14.42
CA THR A 470 -0.31 10.28 -15.30
C THR A 470 0.04 9.56 -16.59
N GLY A 471 -0.63 8.43 -16.86
CA GLY A 471 -0.50 7.69 -18.11
C GLY A 471 -1.32 8.29 -19.25
N VAL A 472 -0.70 8.42 -20.42
CA VAL A 472 -1.28 8.98 -21.64
C VAL A 472 -0.84 8.15 -22.84
N ASP A 473 -1.78 7.72 -23.67
CA ASP A 473 -1.45 7.01 -24.91
C ASP A 473 -1.11 8.03 -26.00
N VAL A 474 0.05 7.82 -26.64
CA VAL A 474 0.54 8.70 -27.72
C VAL A 474 0.93 7.89 -28.94
N GLN A 475 0.86 8.51 -30.11
CA GLN A 475 1.30 7.92 -31.37
C GLN A 475 2.62 8.56 -31.79
N LEU A 476 3.67 7.76 -31.88
CA LEU A 476 4.99 8.20 -32.31
C LEU A 476 5.32 7.64 -33.70
N GLN A 477 6.11 8.39 -34.46
CA GLN A 477 6.73 7.96 -35.70
C GLN A 477 8.12 7.39 -35.39
N GLN A 478 8.57 6.38 -36.13
CA GLN A 478 9.96 5.92 -36.03
C GLN A 478 10.92 7.10 -36.26
N GLY A 479 11.90 7.25 -35.37
CA GLY A 479 12.84 8.37 -35.37
C GLY A 479 12.40 9.50 -34.44
N ALA A 480 12.78 10.74 -34.78
CA ALA A 480 12.56 11.89 -33.93
C ALA A 480 11.09 12.34 -33.91
N ASN A 481 10.55 12.59 -32.72
CA ASN A 481 9.22 13.15 -32.49
C ASN A 481 9.33 14.34 -31.55
N THR A 482 8.47 15.34 -31.75
CA THR A 482 8.28 16.41 -30.76
C THR A 482 7.12 16.08 -29.85
N VAL A 483 7.33 16.19 -28.55
CA VAL A 483 6.31 16.02 -27.50
C VAL A 483 6.30 17.30 -26.69
N ARG A 484 5.23 18.09 -26.80
CA ARG A 484 5.15 19.42 -26.20
C ARG A 484 4.01 19.51 -25.21
N PHE A 485 4.32 20.00 -24.03
CA PHE A 485 3.38 20.41 -22.99
C PHE A 485 3.28 21.93 -22.99
N ALA A 486 2.11 22.46 -23.32
CA ALA A 486 1.78 23.87 -23.23
C ALA A 486 0.80 24.12 -22.08
N LYS A 487 0.59 25.40 -21.74
CA LYS A 487 -0.37 25.84 -20.72
C LYS A 487 -1.74 25.18 -20.88
N GLY A 488 -2.21 24.53 -19.82
CA GLY A 488 -3.59 24.06 -19.69
C GLY A 488 -4.37 24.88 -18.65
N ALA A 489 -5.22 24.21 -17.87
CA ALA A 489 -5.94 24.80 -16.74
C ALA A 489 -5.07 24.86 -15.47
N CYS A 490 -5.20 25.94 -14.70
CA CYS A 490 -4.48 26.17 -13.43
C CYS A 490 -2.95 26.10 -13.60
N TYR A 491 -2.19 25.90 -12.51
CA TYR A 491 -0.72 25.91 -12.54
C TYR A 491 -0.21 24.51 -12.19
N ALA A 492 0.59 23.93 -13.08
CA ALA A 492 1.17 22.60 -12.93
C ALA A 492 2.62 22.61 -13.40
N GLU A 493 3.39 21.64 -12.94
CA GLU A 493 4.81 21.50 -13.22
C GLU A 493 5.11 20.08 -13.69
N ILE A 494 6.20 19.92 -14.44
CA ILE A 494 6.62 18.63 -15.00
C ILE A 494 8.05 18.37 -14.55
N ASP A 495 8.27 17.23 -13.91
CA ASP A 495 9.59 16.73 -13.55
C ASP A 495 10.19 15.95 -14.72
N ALA A 496 9.49 14.89 -15.15
CA ALA A 496 9.99 14.00 -16.18
C ALA A 496 8.83 13.37 -16.97
N ILE A 497 9.19 12.77 -18.10
CA ILE A 497 8.31 11.83 -18.82
C ILE A 497 9.01 10.48 -18.98
N ASP A 498 8.22 9.41 -18.87
CA ASP A 498 8.67 8.04 -19.07
C ASP A 498 7.88 7.41 -20.23
N PHE A 499 8.50 6.58 -21.06
CA PHE A 499 7.80 5.84 -22.11
C PHE A 499 7.95 4.33 -21.95
N ALA A 500 6.83 3.63 -22.03
CA ALA A 500 6.75 2.20 -22.23
C ALA A 500 6.19 1.87 -23.63
N THR A 501 6.70 0.79 -24.22
CA THR A 501 6.25 0.29 -25.51
C THR A 501 4.93 -0.47 -25.38
N LEU A 502 3.86 -0.04 -26.05
CA LEU A 502 2.60 -0.79 -26.14
C LEU A 502 2.67 -1.78 -27.30
N GLY A 503 3.19 -2.98 -27.04
CA GLY A 503 3.02 -4.18 -27.87
C GLY A 503 3.60 -4.14 -29.31
N ALA A 504 4.86 -4.54 -29.45
CA ALA A 504 5.28 -5.67 -30.31
C ALA A 504 6.60 -6.23 -29.73
N PRO A 505 6.80 -7.56 -29.76
CA PRO A 505 7.71 -8.26 -28.86
C PRO A 505 9.17 -8.08 -29.27
N THR A 506 10.04 -7.71 -28.34
CA THR A 506 11.43 -8.20 -28.45
C THR A 506 11.48 -9.64 -27.94
N PRO A 507 12.20 -10.54 -28.63
CA PRO A 507 12.29 -11.94 -28.26
C PRO A 507 12.94 -12.04 -26.88
N TRP A 508 12.37 -12.91 -26.05
CA TRP A 508 12.97 -13.42 -24.83
C TRP A 508 14.44 -13.80 -25.07
N ILE A 509 15.31 -13.39 -24.15
CA ILE A 509 16.42 -14.24 -23.73
C ILE A 509 15.84 -15.22 -22.72
#